data_AF-A0A2B1KJG0-F1
#
_entry.id   AF-A0A2B1KJG0-F1
#
_cell.length_a   1.000
_cell.length_b   1.000
_cell.length_c   1.000
_cell.angle_alpha   90.00
_cell.angle_beta   90.00
_cell.angle_gamma   90.00
#
_symmetry.space_group_name_H-M   'P 1'
#
loop_
_entity.id
_entity.type
_entity.pdbx_description
1 polymer ?
#
loop_
_entity_poly.entity_id
_entity_poly.type
_entity_poly.pdbx_seq_one_letter_code
_entity_poly.pdbx_strand_id
1 'polypeptide(L)'
;MGILKRIKNIVVADVHQTLDKIENPVSMLKQYLRETEQQIMKAEKALSHQYYLEKKYEALISETDALIAKRTRQAELAVSREEDHMAQLALQEKIVSEKKAELYRQQYEITKAQTATLYEQIDKLQKKYGELQYKELVLVSRLNAAQAIKESNRAIDSFHTESTAKGFARIESYVQKLEAETAASNYFYNLKSPNQQEALDQNLQEEVQRELEKLKGNK
;
A
#
# COMPACT_ATOMS: atom_id res chain seq x y z
N MET A 1 14.66 -25.92 -11.75
CA MET A 1 15.49 -24.80 -12.25
C MET A 1 15.00 -23.51 -11.59
N GLY A 2 15.60 -23.10 -10.46
CA GLY A 2 15.01 -22.10 -9.58
C GLY A 2 14.97 -20.69 -10.17
N ILE A 3 13.81 -20.03 -10.05
CA ILE A 3 13.55 -18.62 -10.41
C ILE A 3 14.52 -17.66 -9.70
N LEU A 4 15.00 -18.03 -8.51
CA LEU A 4 16.05 -17.32 -7.77
C LEU A 4 17.37 -17.17 -8.58
N LYS A 5 17.68 -18.12 -9.46
CA LYS A 5 18.86 -18.07 -10.35
C LYS A 5 18.67 -17.04 -11.49
N ARG A 6 17.43 -16.71 -11.86
CA ARG A 6 17.12 -15.68 -12.87
C ARG A 6 17.32 -14.27 -12.33
N ILE A 7 17.07 -14.05 -11.04
CA ILE A 7 17.29 -12.75 -10.39
C ILE A 7 18.78 -12.41 -10.29
N LYS A 8 19.65 -13.39 -10.03
CA LYS A 8 21.11 -13.18 -10.03
C LYS A 8 21.62 -12.67 -11.39
N ASN A 9 20.99 -13.08 -12.48
CA ASN A 9 21.35 -12.64 -13.83
C ASN A 9 20.85 -11.22 -14.15
N ILE A 10 19.85 -10.70 -13.43
CA ILE A 10 19.29 -9.35 -13.65
C ILE A 10 20.21 -8.25 -13.10
N VAL A 11 20.97 -8.53 -12.05
CA VAL A 11 21.93 -7.56 -11.47
C VAL A 11 23.21 -7.45 -12.32
N VAL A 12 23.50 -8.45 -13.15
CA VAL A 12 24.75 -8.54 -13.93
C VAL A 12 24.55 -8.16 -15.41
N ALA A 13 23.31 -7.92 -15.86
CA ALA A 13 23.06 -7.49 -17.23
C ALA A 13 23.31 -5.98 -17.38
N ASP A 14 24.58 -5.60 -17.23
CA ASP A 14 25.09 -4.31 -17.63
C ASP A 14 25.24 -4.30 -19.16
N VAL A 15 24.60 -3.31 -19.79
CA VAL A 15 24.99 -2.71 -21.07
C VAL A 15 25.09 -3.64 -22.30
N HIS A 16 24.08 -3.49 -23.17
CA HIS A 16 24.04 -3.82 -24.61
C HIS A 16 23.38 -5.16 -25.03
N GLN A 17 22.43 -4.99 -25.96
CA GLN A 17 21.78 -6.01 -26.80
C GLN A 17 20.75 -6.95 -26.14
N THR A 18 19.46 -6.55 -26.21
CA THR A 18 18.35 -7.24 -26.92
C THR A 18 17.02 -6.79 -26.30
N LEU A 19 16.40 -5.76 -26.89
CA LEU A 19 15.26 -5.05 -26.31
C LEU A 19 13.88 -5.65 -26.65
N ASP A 20 13.80 -6.70 -27.47
CA ASP A 20 12.51 -7.11 -28.07
C ASP A 20 11.89 -8.41 -27.52
N LYS A 21 12.44 -9.03 -26.48
CA LYS A 21 11.84 -10.25 -25.87
C LYS A 21 11.79 -10.30 -24.34
N ILE A 22 12.16 -9.22 -23.66
CA ILE A 22 12.07 -9.15 -22.20
C ILE A 22 10.85 -8.32 -21.87
N GLU A 23 9.76 -8.99 -21.46
CA GLU A 23 8.58 -8.31 -20.88
C GLU A 23 9.03 -7.26 -19.88
N ASN A 24 8.50 -6.04 -20.02
CA ASN A 24 8.91 -4.85 -19.27
C ASN A 24 9.20 -5.18 -17.79
N PRO A 25 10.40 -4.90 -17.25
CA PRO A 25 10.79 -5.29 -15.89
C PRO A 25 9.83 -4.79 -14.80
N VAL A 26 9.10 -3.70 -15.07
CA VAL A 26 8.02 -3.18 -14.23
C VAL A 26 6.84 -4.15 -14.16
N SER A 27 6.45 -4.76 -15.28
CA SER A 27 5.36 -5.74 -15.34
C SER A 27 5.70 -7.01 -14.55
N MET A 28 6.93 -7.51 -14.70
CA MET A 28 7.42 -8.67 -13.94
C MET A 28 7.42 -8.42 -12.43
N LEU A 29 7.83 -7.22 -11.99
CA LEU A 29 7.82 -6.85 -10.57
C LEU A 29 6.39 -6.72 -10.02
N LYS A 30 5.47 -6.13 -10.79
CA LYS A 30 4.05 -6.06 -10.43
C LYS A 30 3.44 -7.46 -10.30
N GLN A 31 3.79 -8.38 -11.19
CA GLN A 31 3.36 -9.77 -11.10
C GLN A 31 3.89 -10.44 -9.83
N TYR A 32 5.17 -10.24 -9.49
CA TYR A 32 5.75 -10.77 -8.26
C TYR A 32 5.08 -10.20 -6.99
N LEU A 33 4.74 -8.91 -6.99
CA LEU A 33 3.99 -8.28 -5.91
C LEU A 33 2.62 -8.94 -5.72
N ARG A 34 1.86 -9.15 -6.81
CA ARG A 34 0.56 -9.85 -6.77
C ARG A 34 0.69 -11.27 -6.25
N GLU A 35 1.69 -12.02 -6.70
CA GLU A 35 1.95 -13.37 -6.22
C GLU A 35 2.27 -13.38 -4.73
N THR A 36 3.11 -12.44 -4.27
CA THR A 36 3.48 -12.31 -2.86
C THR A 36 2.27 -11.96 -2.00
N GLU A 37 1.42 -11.03 -2.45
CA GLU A 37 0.15 -10.67 -1.80
C GLU A 37 -0.77 -11.90 -1.67
N GLN A 38 -0.93 -12.68 -2.74
CA GLN A 38 -1.71 -13.92 -2.69
C GLN A 38 -1.13 -14.95 -1.72
N GLN A 39 0.19 -15.05 -1.60
CA GLN A 39 0.84 -15.93 -0.63
C GLN A 39 0.60 -15.45 0.81
N ILE A 40 0.67 -14.14 1.06
CA ILE A 40 0.36 -13.54 2.36
C ILE A 40 -1.10 -13.87 2.73
N MET A 41 -2.06 -13.64 1.84
CA MET A 41 -3.48 -13.97 2.10
C MET A 41 -3.69 -15.46 2.42
N LYS A 42 -3.02 -16.36 1.70
CA LYS A 42 -3.10 -17.81 1.97
C LYS A 42 -2.50 -18.15 3.33
N ALA A 43 -1.36 -17.55 3.67
CA ALA A 43 -0.70 -17.77 4.95
C ALA A 43 -1.54 -17.21 6.11
N GLU A 44 -2.15 -16.04 5.97
CA GLU A 44 -3.08 -15.46 6.96
C GLU A 44 -4.31 -16.37 7.18
N LYS A 45 -4.87 -16.94 6.12
CA LYS A 45 -5.95 -17.92 6.24
C LYS A 45 -5.48 -19.17 6.99
N ALA A 46 -4.30 -19.70 6.68
CA ALA A 46 -3.72 -20.82 7.42
C ALA A 46 -3.48 -20.48 8.89
N LEU A 47 -3.02 -19.26 9.19
CA LEU A 47 -2.79 -18.77 10.54
C LEU A 47 -4.10 -18.68 11.33
N SER A 48 -5.16 -18.16 10.70
CA SER A 48 -6.49 -18.13 11.32
C SER A 48 -6.99 -19.53 11.69
N HIS A 49 -6.72 -20.52 10.85
CA HIS A 49 -7.09 -21.91 11.11
C HIS A 49 -6.29 -22.49 12.26
N GLN A 50 -4.99 -22.19 12.34
CA GLN A 50 -4.14 -22.64 13.44
C GLN A 50 -4.56 -22.02 14.78
N TYR A 51 -4.89 -20.72 14.83
CA TYR A 51 -5.46 -20.09 16.02
C TYR A 51 -6.78 -20.74 16.46
N TYR A 52 -7.64 -21.09 15.51
CA TYR A 52 -8.86 -21.84 15.82
C TYR A 52 -8.54 -23.20 16.45
N LEU A 53 -7.56 -23.93 15.91
CA LEU A 53 -7.14 -25.22 16.47
C LEU A 53 -6.56 -25.07 17.88
N GLU A 54 -5.73 -24.06 18.14
CA GLU A 54 -5.22 -23.77 19.49
C GLU A 54 -6.37 -23.57 20.49
N LYS A 55 -7.33 -22.71 20.15
CA LYS A 55 -8.49 -22.45 21.01
C LYS A 55 -9.35 -23.69 21.22
N LYS A 56 -9.48 -24.51 20.19
CA LYS A 56 -10.19 -25.79 20.28
C LYS A 56 -9.48 -26.76 21.23
N TYR A 57 -8.16 -26.90 21.15
CA TYR A 57 -7.42 -27.75 22.07
C TYR A 57 -7.44 -27.20 23.50
N GLU A 58 -7.35 -25.89 23.69
CA GLU A 58 -7.50 -25.25 25.00
C GLU A 58 -8.85 -25.58 25.64
N ALA A 59 -9.94 -25.49 24.86
CA ALA A 59 -11.28 -25.87 25.32
C ALA A 59 -11.39 -27.37 25.63
N LEU A 60 -10.84 -28.24 24.78
CA LEU A 60 -10.82 -29.68 25.00
C LEU A 60 -10.04 -30.05 26.27
N ILE A 61 -8.88 -29.43 26.51
CA ILE A 61 -8.08 -29.63 27.72
C ILE A 61 -8.92 -29.24 28.94
N SER A 62 -9.53 -28.05 28.93
CA SER A 62 -10.38 -27.58 30.04
C SER A 62 -11.55 -28.52 30.32
N GLU A 63 -12.24 -29.02 29.28
CA GLU A 63 -13.35 -29.97 29.43
C GLU A 63 -12.86 -31.29 30.03
N THR A 64 -11.73 -31.80 29.53
CA THR A 64 -11.18 -33.08 29.99
C THR A 64 -10.68 -32.98 31.43
N ASP A 65 -10.08 -31.85 31.81
CA ASP A 65 -9.63 -31.58 33.18
C ASP A 65 -10.81 -31.46 34.16
N ALA A 66 -11.91 -30.83 33.74
CA ALA A 66 -13.15 -30.80 34.53
C ALA A 66 -13.73 -32.21 34.74
N LEU A 67 -13.67 -33.07 33.71
CA LEU A 67 -14.09 -34.47 33.82
C LEU A 67 -13.19 -35.26 34.78
N ILE A 68 -11.87 -35.10 34.69
CA ILE A 68 -10.89 -35.71 35.61
C ILE A 68 -11.20 -35.30 37.05
N ALA A 69 -11.42 -34.01 37.31
CA ALA A 69 -11.77 -33.52 38.64
C ALA A 69 -13.10 -34.11 39.14
N LYS A 70 -14.10 -34.23 38.26
CA LYS A 70 -15.39 -34.86 38.60
C LYS A 70 -15.22 -36.33 38.97
N ARG A 71 -14.48 -37.12 38.18
CA ARG A 71 -14.23 -38.54 38.47
C ARG A 71 -13.38 -38.75 39.71
N THR A 72 -12.44 -37.84 39.99
CA THR A 72 -11.66 -37.84 41.23
C THR A 72 -12.57 -37.70 42.45
N ARG A 73 -13.44 -36.68 42.47
CA ARG A 73 -14.41 -36.50 43.57
C ARG A 73 -15.36 -37.69 43.75
N GLN A 74 -15.77 -38.32 42.65
CA GLN A 74 -16.63 -39.50 42.71
C GLN A 74 -15.91 -40.73 43.25
N ALA A 75 -14.64 -40.93 42.89
CA ALA A 75 -13.81 -41.98 43.45
C ALA A 75 -13.62 -41.78 44.96
N GLU A 76 -13.28 -40.55 45.39
CA GLU A 76 -13.13 -40.20 46.81
C GLU A 76 -14.42 -40.47 47.61
N LEU A 77 -15.56 -40.07 47.07
CA LEU A 77 -16.86 -40.32 47.70
C LEU A 77 -17.18 -41.81 47.81
N ALA A 78 -16.94 -42.59 46.76
CA ALA A 78 -17.17 -44.03 46.76
C ALA A 78 -16.27 -44.74 47.79
N VAL A 79 -15.00 -44.35 47.89
CA VAL A 79 -14.08 -44.86 48.93
C VAL A 79 -14.59 -44.51 50.33
N SER A 80 -15.06 -43.28 50.56
CA SER A 80 -15.61 -42.88 51.86
C SER A 80 -16.87 -43.65 52.29
N ARG A 81 -17.54 -44.30 51.33
CA ARG A 81 -18.72 -45.14 51.54
C ARG A 81 -18.43 -46.64 51.49
N GLU A 82 -17.15 -47.02 51.42
CA GLU A 82 -16.72 -48.42 51.29
C GLU A 82 -17.29 -49.11 50.03
N GLU A 83 -17.60 -48.33 48.99
CA GLU A 83 -18.11 -48.81 47.69
C GLU A 83 -16.95 -49.04 46.70
N ASP A 84 -16.09 -50.02 46.99
CA ASP A 84 -14.84 -50.26 46.24
C ASP A 84 -15.04 -50.44 44.73
N HIS A 85 -16.10 -51.14 44.32
CA HIS A 85 -16.40 -51.35 42.90
C HIS A 85 -16.70 -50.04 42.16
N MET A 86 -17.43 -49.12 42.81
CA MET A 86 -17.73 -47.80 42.24
C MET A 86 -16.49 -46.91 42.20
N ALA A 87 -15.63 -47.00 43.22
CA ALA A 87 -14.35 -46.31 43.25
C ALA A 87 -13.43 -46.76 42.09
N GLN A 88 -13.34 -48.07 41.86
CA GLN A 88 -12.54 -48.62 40.76
C GLN A 88 -13.00 -48.14 39.38
N LEU A 89 -14.31 -48.13 39.12
CA LEU A 89 -14.87 -47.63 37.86
C LEU A 89 -14.56 -46.13 37.66
N ALA A 90 -14.75 -45.31 38.70
CA ALA A 90 -14.46 -43.89 38.64
C ALA A 90 -12.96 -43.61 38.39
N LEU A 91 -12.07 -44.38 39.03
CA LEU A 91 -10.63 -44.30 38.82
C LEU A 91 -10.21 -44.74 37.41
N GLN A 92 -10.84 -45.80 36.87
CA GLN A 92 -10.57 -46.24 35.50
C GLN A 92 -10.90 -45.14 34.49
N GLU A 93 -12.07 -44.51 34.61
CA GLU A 93 -12.45 -43.39 33.74
C GLU A 93 -11.56 -42.16 33.91
N LYS A 94 -11.13 -41.86 35.15
CA LYS A 94 -10.14 -40.81 35.44
C LYS A 94 -8.85 -41.07 34.67
N ILE A 95 -8.27 -42.26 34.78
CA ILE A 95 -6.99 -42.62 34.14
C ILE A 95 -7.10 -42.51 32.61
N VAL A 96 -8.21 -42.96 32.02
CA VAL A 96 -8.44 -42.81 30.58
C VAL A 96 -8.51 -41.34 30.17
N SER A 97 -9.21 -40.52 30.97
CA SER A 97 -9.35 -39.09 30.73
C SER A 97 -8.01 -38.35 30.89
N GLU A 98 -7.17 -38.74 31.85
CA GLU A 98 -5.82 -38.18 32.05
C GLU A 98 -4.91 -38.43 30.84
N LYS A 99 -4.92 -39.66 30.29
CA LYS A 99 -4.17 -39.97 29.06
C LYS A 99 -4.65 -39.14 27.87
N LYS A 100 -5.97 -38.90 27.79
CA LYS A 100 -6.57 -38.08 26.74
C LYS A 100 -6.20 -36.60 26.89
N ALA A 101 -6.22 -36.07 28.11
CA ALA A 101 -5.79 -34.71 28.41
C ALA A 101 -4.32 -34.49 28.06
N GLU A 102 -3.45 -35.47 28.36
CA GLU A 102 -2.04 -35.42 27.99
C GLU A 102 -1.84 -35.36 26.47
N LEU A 103 -2.55 -36.21 25.70
CA LEU A 103 -2.52 -36.15 24.25
C LEU A 103 -2.97 -34.78 23.71
N TYR A 104 -4.02 -34.18 24.29
CA TYR A 104 -4.48 -32.86 23.90
C TYR A 104 -3.49 -31.75 24.23
N ARG A 105 -2.80 -31.82 25.37
CA ARG A 105 -1.73 -30.88 25.73
C ARG A 105 -0.55 -30.96 24.76
N GLN A 106 -0.12 -32.18 24.42
CA GLN A 106 0.94 -32.37 23.43
C GLN A 106 0.55 -31.78 22.08
N GLN A 107 -0.68 -32.03 21.64
CA GLN A 107 -1.16 -31.51 20.37
C GLN A 107 -1.32 -29.99 20.38
N TYR A 108 -1.74 -29.40 21.51
CA TYR A 108 -1.79 -27.96 21.72
C TYR A 108 -0.40 -27.33 21.56
N GLU A 109 0.63 -27.88 22.20
CA GLU A 109 2.00 -27.34 22.10
C GLU A 109 2.56 -27.44 20.68
N ILE A 110 2.30 -28.55 19.97
CA ILE A 110 2.68 -28.71 18.56
C ILE A 110 1.99 -27.64 17.70
N THR A 111 0.67 -27.47 17.86
CA THR A 111 -0.10 -26.47 17.12
C THR A 111 0.40 -25.06 17.41
N LYS A 112 0.67 -24.73 18.68
CA LYS A 112 1.20 -23.44 19.10
C LYS A 112 2.57 -23.12 18.49
N ALA A 113 3.47 -24.10 18.44
CA ALA A 113 4.76 -23.94 17.78
C ALA A 113 4.62 -23.72 16.26
N GLN A 114 3.67 -24.42 15.62
CA GLN A 114 3.36 -24.23 14.21
C GLN A 114 2.79 -22.83 13.93
N THR A 115 1.87 -22.33 14.76
CA THR A 115 1.32 -20.97 14.66
C THR A 115 2.41 -19.92 14.78
N ALA A 116 3.30 -20.04 15.76
CA ALA A 116 4.42 -19.12 15.94
C ALA A 116 5.34 -19.10 14.71
N THR A 117 5.66 -20.28 14.17
CA THR A 117 6.46 -20.40 12.94
C THR A 117 5.78 -19.74 11.75
N LEU A 118 4.48 -19.93 11.59
CA LEU A 118 3.71 -19.35 10.49
C LEU A 118 3.62 -17.83 10.62
N TYR A 119 3.46 -17.32 11.84
CA TYR A 119 3.49 -15.88 12.13
C TYR A 119 4.82 -15.25 11.72
N GLU A 120 5.96 -15.85 12.09
CA GLU A 120 7.27 -15.36 11.67
C GLU A 120 7.46 -15.37 10.15
N GLN A 121 6.94 -16.39 9.47
CA GLN A 121 6.99 -16.47 8.01
C GLN A 121 6.16 -15.37 7.36
N ILE A 122 4.96 -15.08 7.88
CA ILE A 122 4.10 -14.00 7.40
C ILE A 122 4.79 -12.64 7.61
N ASP A 123 5.36 -12.38 8.78
CA ASP A 123 6.09 -11.14 9.06
C ASP A 123 7.27 -10.94 8.08
N LYS A 124 8.04 -12.00 7.82
CA LYS A 124 9.13 -11.98 6.82
C LYS A 124 8.60 -11.69 5.40
N LEU A 125 7.47 -12.29 5.02
CA LEU A 125 6.84 -12.05 3.72
C LEU A 125 6.32 -10.62 3.60
N GLN A 126 5.69 -10.08 4.63
CA GLN A 126 5.19 -8.70 4.66
C GLN A 126 6.33 -7.68 4.56
N LYS A 127 7.43 -7.87 5.30
CA LYS A 127 8.63 -7.03 5.19
C LYS A 127 9.18 -7.04 3.76
N LYS A 128 9.32 -8.22 3.18
CA LYS A 128 9.82 -8.37 1.82
C LYS A 128 8.88 -7.75 0.78
N TYR A 129 7.57 -7.87 0.98
CA TYR A 129 6.57 -7.22 0.15
C TYR A 129 6.73 -5.69 0.17
N GLY A 130 6.89 -5.09 1.36
CA GLY A 130 7.16 -3.65 1.50
C GLY A 130 8.44 -3.19 0.80
N GLU A 131 9.53 -3.96 0.93
CA GLU A 131 10.78 -3.68 0.19
C GLU A 131 10.58 -3.68 -1.33
N LEU A 132 9.74 -4.58 -1.83
CA LEU A 132 9.47 -4.72 -3.26
C LEU A 132 8.55 -3.63 -3.79
N GLN A 133 7.57 -3.20 -3.01
CA GLN A 133 6.75 -2.03 -3.33
C GLN A 133 7.62 -0.78 -3.46
N TYR A 134 8.55 -0.58 -2.53
CA TYR A 134 9.50 0.54 -2.62
C TYR A 134 10.38 0.44 -3.89
N LYS A 135 10.91 -0.75 -4.19
CA LYS A 135 11.68 -0.97 -5.43
C LYS A 135 10.86 -0.73 -6.68
N GLU A 136 9.58 -1.09 -6.69
CA GLU A 136 8.67 -0.82 -7.80
C GLU A 136 8.54 0.68 -8.04
N LEU A 137 8.24 1.45 -6.99
CA LEU A 137 8.11 2.89 -7.07
C LEU A 137 9.38 3.55 -7.64
N VAL A 138 10.55 3.14 -7.16
CA VAL A 138 11.85 3.64 -7.64
C VAL A 138 12.06 3.28 -9.12
N LEU A 139 11.79 2.05 -9.53
CA LEU A 139 11.97 1.61 -10.91
C LEU A 139 11.01 2.31 -11.88
N VAL A 140 9.75 2.47 -11.50
CA VAL A 140 8.75 3.22 -12.29
C VAL A 140 9.18 4.68 -12.43
N SER A 141 9.63 5.31 -11.34
CA SER A 141 10.11 6.71 -11.38
C SER A 141 11.34 6.87 -12.29
N ARG A 142 12.31 5.94 -12.21
CA ARG A 142 13.48 5.94 -13.09
C ARG A 142 13.12 5.69 -14.55
N LEU A 143 12.16 4.80 -14.81
CA LEU A 143 11.65 4.54 -16.15
C LEU A 143 11.00 5.79 -16.75
N ASN A 144 10.16 6.49 -15.97
CA ASN A 144 9.53 7.75 -16.38
C ASN A 144 10.57 8.84 -16.68
N ALA A 145 11.58 9.00 -15.80
CA ALA A 145 12.65 9.98 -16.01
C ALA A 145 13.48 9.65 -17.27
N ALA A 146 13.83 8.38 -17.48
CA ALA A 146 14.54 7.94 -18.68
C ALA A 146 13.71 8.15 -19.95
N GLN A 147 12.40 7.92 -19.88
CA GLN A 147 11.49 8.17 -20.99
C GLN A 147 11.38 9.67 -21.32
N ALA A 148 11.26 10.54 -20.30
CA ALA A 148 11.25 11.99 -20.49
C ALA A 148 12.55 12.51 -21.12
N ILE A 149 13.72 12.00 -20.68
CA ILE A 149 15.02 12.32 -21.28
C ILE A 149 15.07 11.87 -22.76
N LYS A 150 14.58 10.65 -23.05
CA LYS A 150 14.54 10.12 -24.42
C LYS A 150 13.62 10.94 -25.32
N GLU A 151 12.46 11.36 -24.82
CA GLU A 151 11.51 12.22 -25.55
C GLU A 151 12.11 13.60 -25.78
N SER A 152 12.77 14.19 -24.78
CA SER A 152 13.51 15.45 -24.92
C SER A 152 14.62 15.35 -25.96
N ASN A 153 15.43 14.28 -25.94
CA ASN A 153 16.50 14.08 -26.91
C ASN A 153 15.95 13.86 -28.32
N ARG A 154 14.83 13.13 -28.48
CA ARG A 154 14.15 12.99 -29.78
C ARG A 154 13.59 14.32 -30.28
N ALA A 155 13.05 15.14 -29.38
CA ALA A 155 12.61 16.49 -29.73
C ALA A 155 13.80 17.31 -30.23
N ILE A 156 14.94 17.29 -29.53
CA ILE A 156 16.19 17.95 -29.93
C ILE A 156 16.71 17.41 -31.27
N ASP A 157 16.76 16.09 -31.47
CA ASP A 157 17.18 15.49 -32.75
C ASP A 157 16.22 15.85 -33.90
N SER A 158 14.92 15.98 -33.62
CA SER A 158 13.93 16.47 -34.59
C SER A 158 14.06 17.95 -34.92
N PHE A 159 14.73 18.75 -34.07
CA PHE A 159 15.17 20.11 -34.43
C PHE A 159 16.38 20.10 -35.37
N HIS A 160 17.16 19.02 -35.42
CA HIS A 160 18.41 18.95 -36.17
C HIS A 160 18.30 18.42 -37.60
N THR A 161 17.13 17.95 -38.05
CA THR A 161 17.03 17.25 -39.36
C THR A 161 16.22 17.91 -40.47
N GLU A 162 15.54 19.05 -40.28
CA GLU A 162 15.07 19.79 -41.46
C GLU A 162 14.78 21.27 -41.20
N SER A 163 15.64 22.11 -41.79
CA SER A 163 15.50 23.55 -41.95
C SER A 163 15.70 24.38 -40.68
N THR A 164 16.97 24.67 -40.38
CA THR A 164 17.40 25.79 -39.53
C THR A 164 16.71 27.12 -39.91
N ALA A 165 16.27 27.28 -41.17
CA ALA A 165 15.49 28.43 -41.63
C ALA A 165 13.99 28.38 -41.20
N LYS A 166 13.32 27.21 -41.24
CA LYS A 166 11.95 27.06 -40.71
C LYS A 166 11.92 27.03 -39.19
N GLY A 167 12.99 26.55 -38.55
CA GLY A 167 13.21 26.66 -37.10
C GLY A 167 13.33 28.12 -36.66
N PHE A 168 14.10 28.94 -37.38
CA PHE A 168 14.16 30.38 -37.14
C PHE A 168 12.80 31.06 -37.34
N ALA A 169 12.07 30.75 -38.41
CA ALA A 169 10.72 31.32 -38.63
C ALA A 169 9.69 30.87 -37.58
N ARG A 170 9.80 29.63 -37.05
CA ARG A 170 8.97 29.17 -35.92
C ARG A 170 9.36 29.82 -34.59
N ILE A 171 10.65 30.05 -34.36
CA ILE A 171 11.12 30.79 -33.18
C ILE A 171 10.70 32.25 -33.30
N GLU A 172 10.82 32.88 -34.47
CA GLU A 172 10.42 34.27 -34.71
C GLU A 172 8.90 34.45 -34.59
N SER A 173 8.09 33.50 -35.11
CA SER A 173 6.64 33.51 -34.88
C SER A 173 6.25 33.16 -33.44
N TYR A 174 7.00 32.30 -32.75
CA TYR A 174 6.79 32.01 -31.33
C TYR A 174 7.18 33.20 -30.46
N VAL A 175 8.26 33.92 -30.80
CA VAL A 175 8.68 35.17 -30.16
C VAL A 175 7.68 36.27 -30.45
N GLN A 176 7.19 36.46 -31.68
CA GLN A 176 6.10 37.39 -31.98
C GLN A 176 4.81 37.04 -31.25
N LYS A 177 4.48 35.76 -31.12
CA LYS A 177 3.32 35.31 -30.34
C LYS A 177 3.53 35.57 -28.86
N LEU A 178 4.72 35.32 -28.32
CA LEU A 178 5.07 35.65 -26.95
C LEU A 178 5.03 37.16 -26.73
N GLU A 179 5.62 37.97 -27.61
CA GLU A 179 5.60 39.43 -27.59
C GLU A 179 4.17 39.97 -27.69
N ALA A 180 3.32 39.37 -28.52
CA ALA A 180 1.90 39.69 -28.60
C ALA A 180 1.13 39.25 -27.34
N GLU A 181 1.44 38.10 -26.76
CA GLU A 181 0.87 37.64 -25.48
C GLU A 181 1.39 38.45 -24.28
N THR A 182 2.61 39.01 -24.37
CA THR A 182 3.22 39.87 -23.35
C THR A 182 2.72 41.32 -23.52
N ALA A 183 2.51 41.79 -24.74
CA ALA A 183 1.85 43.05 -25.05
C ALA A 183 0.37 42.99 -24.67
N ALA A 184 -0.31 41.88 -24.95
CA ALA A 184 -1.67 41.62 -24.47
C ALA A 184 -1.69 41.44 -22.96
N SER A 185 -0.72 40.76 -22.35
CA SER A 185 -0.62 40.67 -20.87
C SER A 185 -0.31 42.02 -20.26
N ASN A 186 0.48 42.90 -20.88
CA ASN A 186 0.69 44.28 -20.45
C ASN A 186 -0.57 45.14 -20.69
N TYR A 187 -1.33 44.88 -21.75
CA TYR A 187 -2.65 45.49 -21.96
C TYR A 187 -3.64 45.02 -20.89
N PHE A 188 -3.61 43.73 -20.52
CA PHE A 188 -4.43 43.13 -19.46
C PHE A 188 -3.94 43.45 -18.05
N TYR A 189 -2.64 43.70 -17.84
CA TYR A 189 -2.07 44.20 -16.57
C TYR A 189 -2.39 45.68 -16.38
N ASN A 190 -2.40 46.47 -17.47
CA ASN A 190 -2.94 47.83 -17.44
C ASN A 190 -4.46 47.85 -17.24
N LEU A 191 -5.21 46.84 -17.73
CA LEU A 191 -6.63 46.65 -17.42
C LEU A 191 -6.87 46.07 -16.01
N LYS A 192 -5.87 45.45 -15.38
CA LYS A 192 -5.92 44.89 -14.01
C LYS A 192 -5.02 45.63 -13.03
N SER A 193 -4.80 46.92 -13.24
CA SER A 193 -4.41 47.81 -12.15
C SER A 193 -5.69 48.19 -11.39
N PRO A 194 -5.87 47.80 -10.11
CA PRO A 194 -7.06 48.16 -9.33
C PRO A 194 -7.16 49.66 -9.02
N ASN A 195 -6.17 50.48 -9.39
CA ASN A 195 -6.06 51.87 -8.95
C ASN A 195 -6.59 52.93 -9.92
N GLN A 196 -7.21 52.56 -11.06
CA GLN A 196 -7.87 53.55 -11.94
C GLN A 196 -9.40 53.58 -11.81
N GLN A 197 -10.05 52.48 -11.40
CA GLN A 197 -11.50 52.50 -11.20
C GLN A 197 -11.92 53.26 -9.92
N GLU A 198 -11.19 53.11 -8.81
CA GLU A 198 -11.47 53.89 -7.58
C GLU A 198 -11.19 55.39 -7.76
N ALA A 199 -10.20 55.77 -8.57
CA ALA A 199 -9.89 57.18 -8.85
C ALA A 199 -10.89 57.84 -9.83
N LEU A 200 -11.49 57.07 -10.74
CA LEU A 200 -12.52 57.56 -11.66
C LEU A 200 -13.88 57.68 -10.96
N ASP A 201 -14.23 56.72 -10.09
CA ASP A 201 -15.49 56.76 -9.34
C ASP A 201 -15.53 57.89 -8.29
N GLN A 202 -14.39 58.22 -7.65
CA GLN A 202 -14.31 59.35 -6.72
C GLN A 202 -14.42 60.71 -7.43
N ASN A 203 -13.76 60.88 -8.58
CA ASN A 203 -13.88 62.12 -9.36
C ASN A 203 -15.29 62.29 -9.95
N LEU A 204 -15.92 61.21 -10.40
CA LEU A 204 -17.29 61.24 -10.91
C LEU A 204 -18.30 61.56 -9.79
N GLN A 205 -18.09 61.03 -8.57
CA GLN A 205 -18.93 61.37 -7.41
C GLN A 205 -18.77 62.84 -6.98
N GLU A 206 -17.55 63.39 -6.97
CA GLU A 206 -17.35 64.82 -6.70
C GLU A 206 -17.99 65.72 -7.75
N GLU A 207 -17.92 65.34 -9.03
CA GLU A 207 -18.47 66.13 -10.13
C GLU A 207 -20.01 66.06 -10.19
N VAL A 208 -20.59 64.90 -9.90
CA VAL A 208 -22.04 64.73 -9.69
C VAL A 208 -22.52 65.54 -8.49
N GLN A 209 -21.78 65.56 -7.37
CA GLN A 209 -22.17 66.33 -6.18
C GLN A 209 -22.14 67.85 -6.45
N ARG A 210 -21.13 68.36 -7.19
CA ARG A 210 -21.06 69.78 -7.59
C ARG A 210 -22.20 70.19 -8.53
N GLU A 211 -22.56 69.36 -9.50
CA GLU A 211 -23.69 69.64 -10.40
C GLU A 211 -25.05 69.57 -9.65
N LEU A 212 -25.18 68.69 -8.65
CA LEU A 212 -26.38 68.58 -7.82
C LEU A 212 -26.52 69.80 -6.87
N GLU A 213 -25.42 70.35 -6.35
CA GLU A 213 -25.44 71.61 -5.60
C GLU A 213 -25.79 72.83 -6.47
N LYS A 214 -25.28 72.92 -7.70
CA LYS A 214 -25.69 73.97 -8.66
C LYS A 214 -27.18 73.88 -9.00
N LEU A 215 -27.73 72.68 -9.15
CA LEU A 215 -29.16 72.48 -9.39
C LEU A 215 -30.03 72.80 -8.15
N LYS A 216 -29.52 72.58 -6.94
CA LYS A 216 -30.20 72.95 -5.68
C LYS A 216 -30.09 74.45 -5.35
N GLY A 217 -29.04 75.13 -5.81
CA GLY A 217 -28.85 76.57 -5.66
C GLY A 217 -29.57 77.44 -6.70
N ASN A 218 -30.21 76.83 -7.69
CA ASN A 218 -31.00 77.54 -8.72
C ASN A 218 -32.52 77.36 -8.51
N LYS A 219 -32.93 77.36 -7.24
CA LYS A 219 -34.33 77.46 -6.81
C LYS A 219 -34.55 78.77 -6.08
#